data_AF-A0A358MPH2-F1
#
_entry.id   AF-A0A358MPH2-F1
#
_cell.length_a   1.000
_cell.length_b   1.000
_cell.length_c   1.000
_cell.angle_alpha   90.00
_cell.angle_beta   90.00
_cell.angle_gamma   90.00
#
_symmetry.space_group_name_H-M   'P 1'
#
loop_
_entity.id
_entity.type
_entity.pdbx_description
1 polymer ?
#
loop_
_entity_poly.entity_id
_entity_poly.type
_entity_poly.pdbx_seq_one_letter_code
_entity_poly.pdbx_strand_id
1 'polypeptide(L)' 'LGGETPASVSKNTSFVVAGASPGSKYDKAKKIGVKVVDENEFLEIIK' A
#
# COMPACT_ATOMS: atom_id res chain seq x y z
N LEU A 1 -10.21 8.59 -10.40
CA LEU A 1 -9.58 7.57 -9.51
C LEU A 1 -10.14 6.21 -9.89
N GLY A 2 -9.34 5.35 -10.53
CA GLY A 2 -9.75 4.04 -11.06
C GLY A 2 -8.97 2.86 -10.46
N GLY A 3 -8.40 3.04 -9.27
CA GLY A 3 -7.64 2.00 -8.58
C GLY A 3 -8.55 1.03 -7.83
N GLU A 4 -8.24 -0.26 -7.92
CA GLU A 4 -8.89 -1.27 -7.09
C GLU A 4 -8.20 -1.35 -5.72
N THR A 5 -8.97 -1.26 -4.65
CA THR A 5 -8.47 -1.38 -3.27
C THR A 5 -8.92 -2.71 -2.65
N PRO A 6 -8.21 -3.83 -2.93
CA PRO A 6 -8.58 -5.13 -2.39
C PRO A 6 -8.40 -5.16 -0.86
N ALA A 7 -9.24 -5.94 -0.19
CA ALA A 7 -9.18 -6.11 1.27
C ALA A 7 -7.89 -6.80 1.74
N SER A 8 -7.22 -7.56 0.86
CA SER A 8 -5.97 -8.26 1.13
C SER A 8 -4.85 -7.80 0.21
N VAL A 9 -3.65 -7.64 0.77
CA VAL A 9 -2.42 -7.43 0.00
C VAL A 9 -2.01 -8.77 -0.64
N SER A 10 -1.67 -8.73 -1.93
CA SER A 10 -1.19 -9.88 -2.70
C SER A 10 0.07 -9.51 -3.48
N LYS A 11 0.73 -10.48 -4.13
CA LYS A 11 1.91 -10.21 -4.97
C LYS A 11 1.62 -9.30 -6.17
N ASN A 12 0.35 -9.19 -6.57
CA ASN A 12 -0.09 -8.31 -7.64
C ASN A 12 -0.32 -6.87 -7.15
N THR A 13 -0.22 -6.62 -5.85
CA THR A 13 -0.37 -5.28 -5.29
C THR A 13 0.87 -4.44 -5.60
N SER A 14 0.70 -3.33 -6.32
CA SER A 14 1.82 -2.46 -6.71
C SER A 14 2.40 -1.70 -5.53
N PHE A 15 1.54 -1.15 -4.67
CA PHE A 15 1.96 -0.43 -3.47
C PHE A 15 0.90 -0.47 -2.37
N VAL A 16 1.31 -0.25 -1.13
CA VAL A 16 0.44 -0.10 0.04
C VAL A 16 0.74 1.24 0.68
N VAL A 17 -0.29 2.05 0.91
CA VAL A 17 -0.17 3.30 1.67
C VAL A 17 -0.22 2.97 3.16
N ALA A 18 0.82 3.32 3.92
CA ALA A 18 0.89 3.11 5.36
C ALA A 18 0.93 4.45 6.10
N GLY A 19 -0.07 4.66 6.97
CA GLY A 19 -0.09 5.79 7.89
C GLY A 19 0.58 5.48 9.23
N ALA A 20 0.36 6.34 10.23
CA ALA A 20 1.03 6.30 11.53
C ALA A 20 0.84 4.99 12.34
N SER A 21 -0.22 4.23 12.09
CA SER A 21 -0.46 2.93 12.73
C SER A 21 -0.79 1.87 11.68
N PRO A 22 0.21 1.33 10.97
CA PRO A 22 -0.01 0.32 9.94
C PRO A 22 -0.49 -0.98 10.58
N GLY A 23 -1.68 -1.44 10.21
CA GLY A 23 -2.22 -2.72 10.68
C GLY A 23 -1.61 -3.93 9.94
N SER A 24 -2.26 -5.09 10.07
CA SER A 24 -1.82 -6.37 9.51
C SER A 24 -1.65 -6.42 7.98
N LYS A 25 -2.12 -5.40 7.25
CA LYS A 25 -1.84 -5.21 5.81
C LYS A 25 -0.38 -4.79 5.56
N TYR A 26 0.20 -3.95 6.42
CA TYR A 26 1.60 -3.54 6.33
C TYR A 26 2.54 -4.72 6.57
N ASP A 27 2.27 -5.50 7.62
CA ASP A 27 3.05 -6.70 7.91
C ASP A 27 3.01 -7.68 6.75
N LYS A 28 1.83 -7.85 6.14
CA LYS A 28 1.68 -8.70 4.96
C LYS A 28 2.47 -8.14 3.78
N ALA A 29 2.35 -6.85 3.47
CA ALA A 29 3.08 -6.18 2.40
C ALA A 29 4.60 -6.34 2.56
N LYS A 30 5.12 -6.13 3.77
CA LYS A 30 6.53 -6.32 4.10
C LYS A 30 6.99 -7.76 3.93
N LYS A 31 6.16 -8.74 4.31
CA LYS A 31 6.46 -10.18 4.15
C LYS A 31 6.54 -10.62 2.68
N ILE A 32 5.69 -10.08 1.81
CA ILE A 32 5.66 -10.45 0.40
C ILE A 32 6.51 -9.52 -0.48
N GLY A 33 7.13 -8.48 0.09
CA GLY A 33 8.02 -7.56 -0.62
C GLY A 33 7.29 -6.51 -1.47
N VAL A 34 6.05 -6.15 -1.13
CA VAL A 34 5.30 -5.10 -1.82
C VAL A 34 5.77 -3.71 -1.34
N LYS A 35 5.88 -2.76 -2.27
CA LYS A 35 6.29 -1.38 -1.97
C LYS A 35 5.31 -0.75 -0.98
N VAL A 36 5.83 -0.20 0.11
CA VAL A 36 5.04 0.59 1.05
C VAL A 36 5.39 2.05 0.82
N VAL A 37 4.37 2.89 0.67
CA VAL A 37 4.50 4.33 0.49
C VAL A 37 3.77 5.06 1.61
N ASP A 38 4.17 6.29 1.90
CA ASP A 38 3.42 7.16 2.82
C ASP A 38 2.30 7.94 2.10
N GLU A 39 1.53 8.72 2.87
CA GLU A 39 0.45 9.55 2.32
C GLU A 39 0.97 10.63 1.35
N ASN A 40 2.16 11.19 1.60
CA ASN A 40 2.73 12.23 0.76
C ASN A 40 3.20 11.65 -0.58
N GLU A 41 3.91 10.54 -0.57
CA GLU A 41 4.33 9.79 -1.76
C GLU A 41 3.11 9.34 -2.57
N PHE A 42 2.03 8.91 -1.91
CA PHE A 42 0.79 8.55 -2.60
C PHE A 42 0.17 9.76 -3.31
N LEU A 43 0.17 10.94 -2.67
CA LEU A 43 -0.29 12.18 -3.29
C LEU A 43 0.59 12.61 -4.47
N GLU A 44 1.90 12.36 -4.43
CA GLU A 44 2.79 12.58 -5.58
C GLU A 44 2.49 11.65 -6.75
N ILE A 45 2.10 10.40 -6.49
CA ILE A 45 1.77 9.42 -7.54
C ILE A 45 0.45 9.76 -8.27
N ILE A 46 -0.51 10.37 -7.58
CA ILE A 46 -1.83 10.70 -8.15
C ILE A 46 -1.81 12.04 -8.91
N LYS A 47 -0.81 12.88 -8.66
CA LYS A 47 -0.68 14.22 -9.21
C LYS A 47 -0.45 14.20 -10.72
#